data_AF-A0AAI9XE32-F1
#
_entry.id   AF-A0AAI9XE32-F1
#
_cell.length_a   1.000
_cell.length_b   1.000
_cell.length_c   1.000
_cell.angle_alpha   90.00
_cell.angle_beta   90.00
_cell.angle_gamma   90.00
#
_symmetry.space_group_name_H-M   'P 1'
#
loop_
_entity.id
_entity.type
_entity.pdbx_description
1 polymer ?
#
loop_
_entity_poly.entity_id
_entity_poly.type
_entity_poly.pdbx_seq_one_letter_code
_entity_poly.pdbx_strand_id
1 'polypeptide(L)'
;MVMIGKVPNEVTCEEIRGLLAAVQVPKRNAVPEQNCVSWARAAVCKLQEKGLTAKYNLDLDLLMDRSLAFADERIRNPESTTISIDFID
;
A
#
# COMPACT_ATOMS: atom_id res chain seq x y z
N MET A 1 4.46 7.49 6.71
CA MET A 1 3.15 7.04 6.22
C MET A 1 3.14 7.13 4.71
N VAL A 2 2.45 6.24 4.01
CA VAL A 2 2.37 6.25 2.55
C VAL A 2 0.92 6.52 2.15
N MET A 3 0.68 7.59 1.40
CA MET A 3 -0.66 7.98 0.94
C MET A 3 -0.85 7.63 -0.53
N ILE A 4 -1.77 6.72 -0.82
CA ILE A 4 -1.99 6.19 -2.19
C ILE A 4 -3.31 6.64 -2.84
N GLY A 5 -4.16 7.35 -2.10
CA GLY A 5 -5.48 7.76 -2.54
C GLY A 5 -6.29 8.48 -1.46
N LYS A 6 -7.46 8.97 -1.85
CA LYS A 6 -8.50 9.49 -0.95
C LYS A 6 -9.71 8.58 -1.05
N VAL A 7 -10.33 8.27 0.09
CA VAL A 7 -11.55 7.47 0.14
C VAL A 7 -12.72 8.35 -0.31
N PRO A 8 -13.51 7.95 -1.33
CA PRO A 8 -14.73 8.66 -1.71
C PRO A 8 -15.73 8.72 -0.56
N ASN A 9 -16.56 9.77 -0.48
CA ASN A 9 -17.50 9.96 0.63
C ASN A 9 -18.53 8.82 0.75
N GLU A 10 -18.79 8.14 -0.36
CA GLU A 10 -19.74 7.05 -0.47
C GLU A 10 -19.16 5.71 0.03
N VAL A 11 -17.83 5.64 0.22
CA VAL A 11 -17.12 4.42 0.62
C VAL A 11 -16.82 4.43 2.11
N THR A 12 -17.27 3.39 2.80
CA THR A 12 -17.10 3.22 4.23
C THR A 12 -15.77 2.53 4.59
N CYS A 13 -15.33 2.74 5.83
CA CYS A 13 -14.21 2.00 6.39
C CYS A 13 -14.48 0.49 6.44
N GLU A 14 -15.71 0.06 6.73
CA GLU A 14 -16.12 -1.35 6.69
C GLU A 14 -15.94 -1.96 5.30
N GLU A 15 -16.30 -1.26 4.22
CA GLU A 15 -16.10 -1.74 2.85
C GLU A 15 -14.62 -1.91 2.52
N ILE A 16 -13.79 -0.94 2.88
CA ILE A 16 -12.33 -1.04 2.71
C ILE A 16 -11.78 -2.23 3.50
N ARG A 17 -12.20 -2.41 4.76
CA ARG A 17 -11.81 -3.57 5.58
C ARG A 17 -12.22 -4.88 4.91
N GLY A 18 -13.43 -4.96 4.36
CA GLY A 18 -13.92 -6.13 3.63
C GLY A 18 -13.05 -6.45 2.41
N LEU A 19 -12.65 -5.43 1.65
CA LEU A 19 -11.75 -5.60 0.50
C LEU A 19 -10.37 -6.12 0.93
N LEU A 20 -9.80 -5.56 1.98
CA LEU A 20 -8.48 -5.96 2.50
C LEU A 20 -8.51 -7.35 3.14
N ALA A 21 -9.60 -7.71 3.83
CA ALA A 21 -9.78 -9.03 4.43
C ALA A 21 -9.91 -10.14 3.37
N ALA A 22 -10.33 -9.80 2.15
CA ALA A 22 -10.39 -10.72 1.03
C ALA A 22 -9.01 -11.00 0.39
N VAL A 23 -7.97 -10.21 0.71
CA VAL A 23 -6.61 -10.42 0.21
C VAL A 23 -5.99 -11.60 0.98
N GLN A 24 -5.62 -12.66 0.26
CA GLN A 24 -5.00 -13.84 0.88
C GLN A 24 -3.74 -13.45 1.65
N VAL A 25 -3.71 -13.77 2.95
CA VAL A 25 -2.51 -13.61 3.76
C VAL A 25 -1.36 -14.47 3.22
N PRO A 26 -0.09 -14.04 3.38
CA PRO A 26 1.06 -14.78 2.92
C PRO A 26 1.08 -16.22 3.44
N LYS A 27 1.29 -17.18 2.54
CA LYS A 27 1.44 -18.59 2.90
C LYS A 27 2.91 -18.93 3.11
N ARG A 28 3.20 -19.64 4.20
CA ARG A 28 4.54 -20.18 4.47
C ARG A 28 4.92 -21.20 3.39
N ASN A 29 6.16 -21.17 2.92
CA ASN A 29 6.71 -22.07 1.89
C ASN A 29 5.98 -22.00 0.53
N ALA A 30 5.32 -20.88 0.22
CA ALA A 30 4.79 -20.63 -1.11
C ALA A 30 5.92 -20.52 -2.15
N VAL A 31 5.64 -20.88 -3.39
CA VAL A 31 6.53 -20.68 -4.54
C VAL A 31 5.77 -19.88 -5.59
N PRO A 32 6.15 -18.61 -5.87
CA PRO A 32 7.23 -17.84 -5.23
C PRO A 32 6.96 -17.52 -3.75
N GLU A 33 8.01 -17.16 -3.00
CA GLU A 33 7.90 -16.79 -1.59
C GLU A 33 6.90 -15.64 -1.39
N GLN A 34 6.03 -15.78 -0.39
CA GLN A 34 5.07 -14.75 -0.01
C GLN A 34 5.43 -14.18 1.35
N ASN A 35 5.37 -12.86 1.46
CA ASN A 35 5.65 -12.08 2.66
C ASN A 35 4.73 -10.85 2.76
N CYS A 36 4.95 -10.00 3.76
CA CYS A 36 4.17 -8.78 3.97
C CYS A 36 4.22 -7.81 2.77
N VAL A 37 5.31 -7.79 2.00
CA VAL A 37 5.45 -6.95 0.80
C VAL A 37 4.56 -7.48 -0.32
N SER A 38 4.59 -8.78 -0.57
CA SER A 38 3.70 -9.41 -1.57
C SER A 38 2.21 -9.22 -1.22
N TRP A 39 1.87 -9.24 0.07
CA TRP A 39 0.52 -8.96 0.54
C TRP A 39 0.14 -7.50 0.33
N ALA A 40 1.02 -6.57 0.71
CA ALA A 40 0.78 -5.14 0.51
C ALA A 40 0.58 -4.81 -0.97
N ARG A 41 1.35 -5.44 -1.87
CA ARG A 41 1.16 -5.32 -3.32
C ARG A 41 -0.24 -5.77 -3.75
N ALA A 42 -0.65 -6.97 -3.32
CA ALA A 42 -1.98 -7.49 -3.64
C ALA A 42 -3.12 -6.63 -3.06
N ALA A 43 -2.92 -6.06 -1.86
CA ALA A 43 -3.87 -5.14 -1.24
C ALA A 43 -4.01 -3.84 -2.03
N VAL A 44 -2.89 -3.23 -2.45
CA VAL A 44 -2.95 -2.02 -3.29
C VAL A 44 -3.60 -2.32 -4.64
N CYS A 45 -3.26 -3.44 -5.30
CA CYS A 45 -3.96 -3.87 -6.52
C CYS A 45 -5.48 -3.94 -6.30
N LYS A 46 -5.91 -4.52 -5.17
CA LYS A 46 -7.34 -4.67 -4.87
C LYS A 46 -8.05 -3.33 -4.69
N LEU A 47 -7.37 -2.35 -4.10
CA LEU A 47 -7.88 -0.99 -3.97
C LEU A 47 -7.92 -0.28 -5.34
N GLN A 48 -6.91 -0.48 -6.20
CA GLN A 48 -6.90 0.06 -7.56
C GLN A 48 -8.06 -0.48 -8.41
N GLU A 49 -8.32 -1.79 -8.36
CA GLU A 49 -9.45 -2.45 -9.04
C GLU A 49 -10.81 -1.82 -8.66
N LYS A 50 -10.90 -1.25 -7.45
CA LYS A 50 -12.09 -0.60 -6.92
C LYS A 50 -12.10 0.93 -7.07
N GLY A 51 -11.09 1.50 -7.72
CA GLY A 51 -10.97 2.95 -7.90
C GLY A 51 -10.70 3.70 -6.60
N LEU A 52 -10.11 3.04 -5.60
CA LEU A 52 -9.83 3.62 -4.26
C LEU A 52 -8.41 4.20 -4.14
N THR A 53 -7.66 4.23 -5.24
CA THR A 53 -6.34 4.86 -5.35
C THR A 53 -6.44 6.14 -6.17
N ALA A 54 -5.49 7.06 -5.99
CA ALA A 54 -5.46 8.33 -6.72
C ALA A 54 -5.37 8.14 -8.24
N LYS A 55 -4.73 7.05 -8.67
CA LYS A 55 -4.61 6.67 -10.08
C LYS A 55 -5.10 5.24 -10.25
N TYR A 56 -5.88 5.01 -11.31
CA TYR A 56 -6.31 3.66 -11.70
C TYR A 56 -5.10 2.75 -11.96
N ASN A 57 -4.05 3.31 -12.60
CA ASN A 57 -2.79 2.62 -12.87
C ASN A 57 -1.63 3.23 -12.04
N LEU A 58 -1.77 3.25 -10.71
CA LEU A 58 -0.67 3.53 -9.81
C LEU A 58 0.46 2.51 -10.06
N ASP A 59 1.67 3.02 -10.30
CA ASP A 59 2.87 2.21 -10.48
C ASP A 59 3.23 1.55 -9.14
N LEU A 60 2.98 0.25 -9.05
CA LEU A 60 3.22 -0.55 -7.84
C LEU A 60 4.71 -0.73 -7.56
N ASP A 61 5.55 -0.83 -8.59
CA ASP A 61 6.98 -1.03 -8.39
C ASP A 61 7.58 0.27 -7.84
N LEU A 62 7.23 1.42 -8.43
CA LEU A 62 7.61 2.73 -7.91
C LEU A 62 7.08 2.98 -6.49
N LEU A 63 5.83 2.58 -6.20
CA LEU A 63 5.24 2.69 -4.86
C LEU A 63 6.07 1.91 -3.84
N MET A 64 6.40 0.65 -4.14
CA MET A 64 7.16 -0.22 -3.22
C MET A 64 8.58 0.30 -3.01
N ASP A 65 9.27 0.70 -4.08
CA ASP A 65 10.64 1.22 -4.01
C ASP A 65 10.71 2.48 -3.16
N ARG A 66 9.81 3.44 -3.39
CA ARG A 66 9.75 4.67 -2.60
C ARG A 66 9.32 4.43 -1.16
N SER A 67 8.41 3.49 -0.91
CA SER A 67 7.98 3.13 0.44
C SER A 67 9.12 2.51 1.24
N LEU A 68 9.93 1.66 0.60
CA LEU A 68 11.11 1.05 1.21
C LEU A 68 12.19 2.11 1.49
N ALA A 69 12.51 2.95 0.50
CA ALA A 69 13.49 4.03 0.68
C ALA A 69 13.09 5.00 1.80
N PHE A 70 11.80 5.32 1.92
CA PHE A 70 11.28 6.14 3.01
C PHE A 70 11.41 5.46 4.39
N ALA A 71 11.12 4.17 4.47
CA ALA A 71 11.28 3.41 5.71
C ALA A 71 12.75 3.34 6.14
N ASP A 72 13.66 3.04 5.21
CA ASP A 72 15.10 2.99 5.45
C ASP A 72 15.65 4.34 5.93
N GLU A 73 15.21 5.45 5.32
CA GLU A 73 15.61 6.79 5.75
C GLU A 73 15.16 7.09 7.18
N ARG A 74 13.93 6.73 7.54
CA ARG A 74 13.43 6.92 8.91
C ARG A 74 14.18 6.08 9.95
N ILE A 75 14.62 4.88 9.57
CA ILE A 75 15.42 4.03 10.45
C ILE A 75 16.81 4.63 10.66
N ARG A 76 17.44 5.17 9.59
CA ARG A 76 18.77 5.78 9.66
C ARG A 76 18.77 7.17 10.31
N ASN A 77 17.68 7.92 10.16
CA ASN A 77 17.55 9.28 10.67
C ASN A 77 16.26 9.45 11.47
N PRO A 78 16.26 9.07 12.77
CA PRO A 78 15.07 9.16 13.62
C PRO A 78 14.52 10.58 13.79
N GLU A 79 15.37 11.61 13.65
CA GLU A 79 15.02 13.03 13.75
C GLU A 79 14.40 13.60 12.47
N SER A 80 14.24 12.79 11.42
CA SER A 80 13.61 13.20 10.17
C SER A 80 12.18 13.70 10.42
N THR A 81 11.92 14.95 10.03
CA THR A 81 10.61 15.60 10.14
C THR A 81 9.61 15.14 9.09
N THR A 82 10.07 14.46 8.03
CA THR A 82 9.20 13.88 7.01
C THR A 82 8.42 12.69 7.60
N ILE A 83 7.11 12.87 7.74
CA ILE A 83 6.20 11.87 8.30
C ILE A 83 5.41 11.09 7.23
N SER A 84 5.36 11.59 5.99
CA SER A 84 4.64 10.93 4.89
C SER A 84 5.30 11.09 3.52
N ILE A 85 4.97 10.17 2.62
CA ILE A 85 5.16 10.29 1.18
C ILE A 85 3.79 10.15 0.49
N ASP A 86 3.54 11.01 -0.49
CA ASP A 86 2.25 11.11 -1.17
C ASP A 86 2.36 10.67 -2.64
N PHE A 87 1.39 9.86 -3.07
CA PHE A 87 1.19 9.41 -4.45
C PHE A 87 -0.14 9.93 -5.04
N ILE A 88 -0.68 10.95 -4.38
CA ILE A 88 -1.91 11.64 -4.73
C ILE A 88 -1.46 12.92 -5.46
N ASP A 89 -1.17 12.83 -6.76
CA ASP A 89 -0.94 14.05 -7.56
C ASP A 89 -2.22 14.91 -7.64
#